data_AF-A0A9E0W4T6-F1
#
_entry.id   AF-A0A9E0W4T6-F1
#
_cell.length_a   1.000
_cell.length_b   1.000
_cell.length_c   1.000
_cell.angle_alpha   90.00
_cell.angle_beta   90.00
_cell.angle_gamma   90.00
#
_symmetry.space_group_name_H-M   'P 1'
#
loop_
_entity.id
_entity.type
_entity.pdbx_description
1 polymer ?
#
loop_
_entity_poly.entity_id
_entity_poly.type
_entity_poly.pdbx_seq_one_letter_code
_entity_poly.pdbx_strand_id
1 'polypeptide(L)'
;MSSDHEQLRSSGKARVTEIISALKAAHEHSLDACEKPLHQMPEYFMVTRVGEHFAARFSNFRYHMEASVADLLTKAGVSDVNQKALERFPELRPNGRFDLALYTRKRGRPAHIIEFKKGAKLEALKKDIDRLALLADSVPERSRLETSYLVFITKRTHSRDISDWNDRLQEIVADSLIGQGKISNDVACTVKDIWKESEQESDTARDRFYGYTPFSIVIVEIRCL
;
A
#
# COMPACT_ATOMS: atom_id res chain seq x y z
N MET A 1 27.84 16.76 -5.61
CA MET A 1 28.46 15.44 -5.37
C MET A 1 27.35 14.41 -5.50
N SER A 2 27.33 13.63 -6.58
CA SER A 2 26.34 12.57 -6.78
C SER A 2 26.74 11.40 -5.88
N SER A 3 26.01 11.17 -4.78
CA SER A 3 26.12 9.91 -4.07
C SER A 3 25.62 8.83 -5.03
N ASP A 4 26.53 7.95 -5.47
CA ASP A 4 26.17 6.70 -6.14
C ASP A 4 25.40 5.83 -5.14
N HIS A 5 24.10 6.11 -5.01
CA HIS A 5 23.20 5.24 -4.27
C HIS A 5 23.10 3.93 -5.05
N GLU A 6 23.79 2.90 -4.56
CA GLU A 6 23.72 1.55 -5.10
C GLU A 6 22.25 1.15 -5.26
N GLN A 7 21.80 1.00 -6.50
CA GLN A 7 20.40 0.76 -6.80
C GLN A 7 20.00 -0.66 -6.36
N LEU A 8 18.92 -0.76 -5.59
CA LEU A 8 18.51 -2.03 -4.99
C LEU A 8 17.85 -2.95 -6.02
N ARG A 9 18.05 -4.27 -5.85
CA ARG A 9 17.19 -5.28 -6.47
C ARG A 9 15.93 -5.46 -5.63
N SER A 10 14.77 -5.52 -6.28
CA SER A 10 13.49 -5.68 -5.59
C SER A 10 13.32 -7.09 -4.99
N SER A 11 13.01 -7.14 -3.70
CA SER A 11 12.52 -8.31 -2.95
C SER A 11 11.34 -7.88 -2.07
N GLY A 12 10.55 -8.82 -1.54
CA GLY A 12 9.41 -8.48 -0.67
C GLY A 12 9.82 -7.64 0.54
N LYS A 13 10.83 -8.11 1.28
CA LYS A 13 11.40 -7.39 2.42
C LYS A 13 11.93 -6.02 2.03
N ALA A 14 12.69 -5.92 0.94
CA ALA A 14 13.23 -4.64 0.47
C ALA A 14 12.10 -3.65 0.14
N ARG A 15 11.01 -4.09 -0.50
CA ARG A 15 9.88 -3.18 -0.81
C ARG A 15 9.23 -2.61 0.43
N VAL A 16 8.94 -3.45 1.44
CA VAL A 16 8.33 -2.98 2.69
C VAL A 16 9.23 -1.99 3.41
N THR A 17 10.54 -2.28 3.50
CA THR A 17 11.53 -1.37 4.09
C THR A 17 11.57 -0.02 3.36
N GLU A 18 11.55 -0.02 2.02
CA GLU A 18 11.59 1.21 1.25
C GLU A 18 10.27 2.00 1.29
N ILE A 19 9.11 1.34 1.45
CA ILE A 19 7.83 2.04 1.74
C ILE A 19 7.95 2.80 3.06
N ILE A 20 8.44 2.16 4.12
CA ILE A 20 8.62 2.83 5.42
C ILE A 20 9.63 3.96 5.33
N SER A 21 10.77 3.73 4.67
CA SER A 21 11.80 4.76 4.49
C SER A 21 11.24 6.00 3.79
N ALA A 22 10.46 5.80 2.73
CA ALA A 22 9.82 6.88 2.00
C ALA A 22 8.81 7.66 2.87
N LEU A 23 8.02 6.96 3.68
CA LEU A 23 7.03 7.60 4.57
C LEU A 23 7.70 8.34 5.73
N LYS A 24 8.82 7.84 6.26
CA LYS A 24 9.65 8.56 7.25
C LYS A 24 10.18 9.87 6.68
N ALA A 25 10.81 9.81 5.52
CA ALA A 25 11.31 11.01 4.83
C ALA A 25 10.16 11.98 4.48
N ALA A 26 8.99 11.46 4.08
CA ALA A 26 7.81 12.28 3.81
C ALA A 26 7.29 13.01 5.06
N HIS A 27 7.34 12.34 6.22
CA HIS A 27 6.95 12.91 7.51
C HIS A 27 7.92 14.02 7.94
N GLU A 28 9.23 13.76 7.90
CA GLU A 28 10.26 14.77 8.20
C GLU A 28 10.11 15.99 7.29
N HIS A 29 9.91 15.75 5.99
CA HIS A 29 9.67 16.83 5.04
C HIS A 29 8.39 17.62 5.33
N SER A 30 7.28 16.97 5.72
CA SER A 30 6.05 17.70 6.03
C SER A 30 6.15 18.51 7.32
N LEU A 31 6.90 18.02 8.30
CA LEU A 31 7.21 18.78 9.51
C LEU A 31 8.06 20.01 9.20
N ASP A 32 9.09 19.86 8.37
CA ASP A 32 9.97 20.98 7.97
C ASP A 32 9.23 22.02 7.11
N ALA A 33 8.51 21.56 6.09
CA ALA A 33 7.92 22.45 5.10
C ALA A 33 6.64 23.16 5.57
N CYS A 34 5.84 22.53 6.44
CA CYS A 34 4.55 23.09 6.84
C CYS A 34 4.12 22.79 8.28
N GLU A 35 5.04 22.29 9.12
CA GLU A 35 4.80 21.98 10.54
C GLU A 35 3.64 21.00 10.77
N LYS A 36 3.35 20.15 9.77
CA LYS A 36 2.28 19.14 9.87
C LYS A 36 2.84 17.74 9.86
N PRO A 37 2.42 16.86 10.79
CA PRO A 37 2.79 15.46 10.74
C PRO A 37 2.08 14.76 9.56
N LEU A 38 2.72 13.72 9.05
CA LEU A 38 2.23 12.92 7.92
C LEU A 38 0.75 12.50 8.02
N HIS A 39 0.23 12.15 9.20
CA HIS A 39 -1.19 11.77 9.35
C HIS A 39 -2.17 12.91 9.04
N GLN A 40 -1.73 14.17 9.13
CA GLN A 40 -2.52 15.34 8.75
C GLN A 40 -2.38 15.67 7.26
N MET A 41 -1.37 15.13 6.58
CA MET A 41 -1.19 15.31 5.15
C MET A 41 -2.24 14.54 4.35
N PRO A 42 -2.60 14.99 3.13
CA PRO A 42 -3.52 14.28 2.26
C PRO A 42 -2.91 12.98 1.72
N GLU A 43 -3.75 11.99 1.35
CA GLU A 43 -3.28 10.68 0.86
C GLU A 43 -2.34 10.80 -0.35
N TYR A 44 -2.67 11.67 -1.32
CA TYR A 44 -1.85 11.89 -2.51
C TYR A 44 -0.41 12.33 -2.19
N PHE A 45 -0.18 12.98 -1.04
CA PHE A 45 1.16 13.37 -0.61
C PHE A 45 2.01 12.13 -0.31
N MET A 46 1.45 11.14 0.40
CA MET A 46 2.13 9.85 0.64
C MET A 46 2.39 9.11 -0.67
N VAL A 47 1.37 9.04 -1.54
CA VAL A 47 1.44 8.38 -2.85
C VAL A 47 2.60 8.94 -3.67
N THR A 48 2.68 10.26 -3.77
CA THR A 48 3.71 10.97 -4.55
C THR A 48 5.10 10.68 -3.97
N ARG A 49 5.27 10.82 -2.65
CA ARG A 49 6.56 10.61 -1.98
C ARG A 49 7.06 9.17 -2.10
N VAL A 50 6.17 8.18 -1.95
CA VAL A 50 6.53 6.77 -2.13
C VAL A 50 6.86 6.46 -3.59
N GLY A 51 6.09 6.99 -4.55
CA GLY A 51 6.35 6.81 -5.98
C GLY A 51 7.71 7.37 -6.41
N GLU A 52 8.01 8.61 -6.04
CA GLU A 52 9.29 9.28 -6.29
C GLU A 52 10.46 8.50 -5.68
N HIS A 53 10.32 8.10 -4.41
CA HIS A 53 11.33 7.31 -3.70
C HIS A 53 11.63 5.99 -4.40
N PHE A 54 10.58 5.26 -4.81
CA PHE A 54 10.75 4.00 -5.54
C PHE A 54 11.44 4.17 -6.89
N ALA A 55 11.12 5.24 -7.63
CA ALA A 55 11.77 5.54 -8.91
C ALA A 55 13.26 5.83 -8.77
N ALA A 56 13.64 6.51 -7.69
CA ALA A 56 15.03 6.81 -7.37
C ALA A 56 15.80 5.59 -6.86
N ARG A 57 15.18 4.78 -5.98
CA ARG A 57 15.85 3.69 -5.27
C ARG A 57 15.97 2.40 -6.09
N PHE A 58 14.97 2.08 -6.90
CA PHE A 58 14.90 0.83 -7.66
C PHE A 58 15.21 1.06 -9.13
N SER A 59 16.31 0.47 -9.60
CA SER A 59 16.76 0.53 -11.00
C SER A 59 15.79 -0.10 -11.99
N ASN A 60 14.88 -0.94 -11.49
CA ASN A 60 14.03 -1.82 -12.29
C ASN A 60 12.55 -1.42 -12.26
N PHE A 61 12.19 -0.34 -11.56
CA PHE A 61 10.81 0.15 -11.49
C PHE A 61 10.60 1.52 -12.13
N ARG A 62 9.42 1.68 -12.73
CA ARG A 62 8.75 2.97 -12.94
C ARG A 62 7.48 2.96 -12.10
N TYR A 63 6.83 4.11 -11.94
CA TYR A 63 5.54 4.19 -11.28
C TYR A 63 4.54 4.98 -12.10
N HIS A 64 3.27 4.74 -11.84
CA HIS A 64 2.15 5.52 -12.33
C HIS A 64 1.20 5.71 -11.14
N MET A 65 0.83 6.97 -10.88
CA MET A 65 -0.20 7.29 -9.89
C MET A 65 -1.57 7.16 -10.54
N GLU A 66 -2.61 6.85 -9.76
CA GLU A 66 -4.00 6.80 -10.25
C GLU A 66 -4.18 5.84 -11.44
N ALA A 67 -3.55 4.67 -11.35
CA ALA A 67 -3.53 3.69 -12.44
C ALA A 67 -4.91 3.02 -12.59
N SER A 68 -5.47 3.07 -13.81
CA SER A 68 -6.75 2.44 -14.13
C SER A 68 -6.71 0.92 -13.93
N VAL A 69 -7.76 0.38 -13.30
CA VAL A 69 -7.93 -1.07 -13.11
C VAL A 69 -7.94 -1.80 -14.45
N ALA A 70 -8.72 -1.32 -15.44
CA ALA A 70 -8.80 -1.93 -16.76
C ALA A 70 -7.45 -1.94 -17.51
N ASP A 71 -6.68 -0.85 -17.43
CA ASP A 71 -5.34 -0.77 -18.03
C ASP A 71 -4.36 -1.74 -17.34
N LEU A 72 -4.43 -1.86 -16.02
CA LEU A 72 -3.62 -2.82 -15.25
C LEU A 72 -3.92 -4.27 -15.64
N LEU A 73 -5.19 -4.65 -15.72
CA LEU A 73 -5.62 -6.01 -16.11
C LEU A 73 -5.16 -6.33 -17.54
N THR A 74 -5.37 -5.39 -18.47
CA THR A 74 -4.93 -5.53 -19.86
C THR A 74 -3.41 -5.72 -19.95
N LYS A 75 -2.63 -4.87 -19.27
CA LYS A 75 -1.16 -4.97 -19.27
C LYS A 75 -0.62 -6.18 -18.50
N ALA A 76 -1.40 -6.72 -17.57
CA ALA A 76 -1.09 -7.97 -16.87
C ALA A 76 -1.38 -9.21 -17.74
N GLY A 77 -2.05 -9.05 -18.88
CA GLY A 77 -2.39 -10.14 -19.79
C GLY A 77 -3.71 -10.82 -19.48
N VAL A 78 -4.62 -10.16 -18.75
CA VAL A 78 -5.98 -10.65 -18.53
C VAL A 78 -6.79 -10.44 -19.81
N SER A 79 -7.39 -11.51 -20.34
CA SER A 79 -8.18 -11.46 -21.57
C SER A 79 -9.46 -10.63 -21.41
N ASP A 80 -9.96 -10.02 -22.48
CA ASP A 80 -11.19 -9.22 -22.45
C ASP A 80 -12.41 -10.01 -21.92
N VAL A 81 -12.47 -11.31 -22.23
CA VAL A 81 -13.52 -12.21 -21.72
C VAL A 81 -13.45 -12.32 -20.20
N ASN A 82 -12.24 -12.50 -19.65
CA ASN A 82 -12.03 -12.56 -18.21
C ASN A 82 -12.27 -11.20 -17.55
N GLN A 83 -11.86 -10.10 -18.19
CA GLN A 83 -12.13 -8.75 -17.68
C GLN A 83 -13.64 -8.48 -17.57
N LYS A 84 -14.44 -8.86 -18.58
CA LYS A 84 -15.91 -8.76 -18.52
C LYS A 84 -16.51 -9.62 -17.41
N ALA A 85 -15.98 -10.82 -17.20
CA ALA A 85 -16.44 -11.69 -16.11
C ALA A 85 -16.22 -11.06 -14.72
N LEU A 86 -15.22 -10.18 -14.57
CA LEU A 86 -14.95 -9.46 -13.32
C LEU A 86 -15.93 -8.32 -13.05
N GLU A 87 -16.71 -7.86 -14.04
CA GLU A 87 -17.73 -6.81 -13.84
C GLU A 87 -18.82 -7.22 -12.85
N ARG A 88 -19.00 -8.52 -12.61
CA ARG A 88 -19.90 -9.05 -11.58
C ARG A 88 -19.46 -8.72 -10.14
N PHE A 89 -18.20 -8.31 -9.95
CA PHE A 89 -17.64 -7.96 -8.64
C PHE A 89 -17.54 -6.44 -8.50
N PRO A 90 -18.53 -5.77 -7.90
CA PRO A 90 -18.52 -4.31 -7.75
C PRO A 90 -17.32 -3.80 -6.93
N GLU A 91 -16.76 -4.64 -6.05
CA GLU A 91 -15.59 -4.35 -5.22
C GLU A 91 -14.35 -4.04 -6.04
N LEU A 92 -14.15 -4.69 -7.20
CA LEU A 92 -12.99 -4.45 -8.06
C LEU A 92 -12.97 -3.02 -8.61
N ARG A 93 -14.17 -2.45 -8.82
CA ARG A 93 -14.40 -1.16 -9.49
C ARG A 93 -13.68 -1.11 -10.84
N PRO A 94 -14.20 -1.76 -11.91
CA PRO A 94 -13.53 -1.84 -13.21
C PRO A 94 -13.12 -0.48 -13.82
N ASN A 95 -13.94 0.55 -13.59
CA ASN A 95 -13.67 1.94 -14.01
C ASN A 95 -12.89 2.76 -12.97
N GLY A 96 -12.50 2.14 -11.86
CA GLY A 96 -11.76 2.75 -10.77
C GLY A 96 -10.26 2.83 -11.05
N ARG A 97 -9.54 3.35 -10.06
CA ARG A 97 -8.09 3.56 -10.09
C ARG A 97 -7.45 3.12 -8.79
N PHE A 98 -6.21 2.65 -8.84
CA PHE A 98 -5.39 2.39 -7.67
C PHE A 98 -4.43 3.56 -7.46
N ASP A 99 -4.13 3.88 -6.20
CA ASP A 99 -3.34 5.06 -5.84
C ASP A 99 -1.96 5.05 -6.49
N LEU A 100 -1.23 3.93 -6.36
CA LEU A 100 0.12 3.76 -6.92
C LEU A 100 0.30 2.39 -7.55
N ALA A 101 0.71 2.38 -8.82
CA ALA A 101 1.13 1.17 -9.52
C ALA A 101 2.61 1.23 -9.88
N LEU A 102 3.37 0.21 -9.49
CA LEU A 102 4.74 0.00 -9.91
C LEU A 102 4.78 -0.85 -11.18
N TYR A 103 5.64 -0.47 -12.12
CA TYR A 103 5.83 -1.15 -13.39
C TYR A 103 7.28 -1.58 -13.58
N THR A 104 7.48 -2.76 -14.14
CA THR A 104 8.81 -3.22 -14.54
C THR A 104 9.38 -2.33 -15.65
N ARG A 105 10.61 -1.82 -15.49
CA ARG A 105 11.25 -0.96 -16.51
C ARG A 105 11.42 -1.65 -17.86
N LYS A 106 11.82 -2.94 -17.87
CA LYS A 106 12.18 -3.66 -19.10
C LYS A 106 10.97 -3.96 -20.00
N ARG A 107 9.82 -4.33 -19.42
CA ARG A 107 8.64 -4.80 -20.18
C ARG A 107 7.41 -3.92 -20.02
N GLY A 108 7.47 -2.87 -19.20
CA GLY A 108 6.31 -2.05 -18.88
C GLY A 108 5.15 -2.82 -18.25
N ARG A 109 5.42 -4.02 -17.71
CA ARG A 109 4.39 -4.85 -17.07
C ARG A 109 4.14 -4.36 -15.65
N PRO A 110 2.88 -4.28 -15.20
CA PRO A 110 2.54 -4.04 -13.80
C PRO A 110 3.27 -5.03 -12.90
N ALA A 111 3.77 -4.53 -11.78
CA ALA A 111 4.55 -5.28 -10.82
C ALA A 111 3.86 -5.35 -9.47
N HIS A 112 3.49 -4.22 -8.89
CA HIS A 112 2.84 -4.16 -7.58
C HIS A 112 1.89 -2.99 -7.53
N ILE A 113 0.81 -3.14 -6.77
CA ILE A 113 -0.05 -2.03 -6.38
C ILE A 113 0.24 -1.65 -4.92
N ILE A 114 0.19 -0.36 -4.61
CA ILE A 114 0.24 0.16 -3.25
C ILE A 114 -0.97 1.11 -3.09
N GLU A 115 -1.95 0.69 -2.29
CA GLU A 115 -3.10 1.54 -1.90
C GLU A 115 -2.80 2.21 -0.55
N PHE A 116 -3.22 3.46 -0.40
CA PHE A 116 -3.03 4.25 0.80
C PHE A 116 -4.38 4.60 1.43
N LYS A 117 -4.46 4.53 2.76
CA LYS A 117 -5.68 4.89 3.50
C LYS A 117 -5.38 5.69 4.76
N LYS A 118 -6.15 6.75 4.99
CA LYS A 118 -6.20 7.47 6.26
C LYS A 118 -7.26 6.85 7.16
N GLY A 119 -6.81 6.33 8.29
CA GLY A 119 -7.65 5.66 9.27
C GLY A 119 -7.67 4.14 9.09
N ALA A 120 -8.15 3.47 10.12
CA ALA A 120 -8.24 2.01 10.18
C ALA A 120 -9.69 1.55 10.43
N LYS A 121 -10.67 2.22 9.82
CA LYS A 121 -12.07 1.78 9.88
C LYS A 121 -12.20 0.45 9.15
N LEU A 122 -12.76 -0.56 9.83
CA LEU A 122 -12.80 -1.94 9.35
C LEU A 122 -13.48 -2.03 7.98
N GLU A 123 -14.60 -1.35 7.78
CA GLU A 123 -15.40 -1.40 6.55
C GLU A 123 -14.66 -0.77 5.36
N ALA A 124 -13.82 0.23 5.61
CA ALA A 124 -12.99 0.84 4.56
C ALA A 124 -11.85 -0.11 4.18
N LEU A 125 -11.11 -0.62 5.17
CA LEU A 125 -10.02 -1.57 4.93
C LEU A 125 -10.50 -2.84 4.23
N LYS A 126 -11.67 -3.36 4.62
CA LYS A 126 -12.30 -4.51 3.97
C LYS A 126 -12.48 -4.30 2.47
N LYS A 127 -13.01 -3.14 2.05
CA LYS A 127 -13.24 -2.83 0.63
C LYS A 127 -11.93 -2.80 -0.17
N ASP A 128 -10.86 -2.25 0.41
CA ASP A 128 -9.56 -2.20 -0.24
C ASP A 128 -8.90 -3.60 -0.29
N ILE A 129 -9.06 -4.41 0.77
CA ILE A 129 -8.62 -5.81 0.80
C ILE A 129 -9.35 -6.63 -0.27
N ASP A 130 -10.68 -6.56 -0.33
CA ASP A 130 -11.51 -7.25 -1.33
C ASP A 130 -11.06 -6.89 -2.75
N ARG A 131 -10.84 -5.59 -2.98
CA ARG A 131 -10.41 -5.06 -4.27
C ARG A 131 -9.02 -5.55 -4.68
N LEU A 132 -8.05 -5.51 -3.77
CA LEU A 132 -6.68 -5.96 -4.05
C LEU A 132 -6.61 -7.49 -4.18
N ALA A 133 -7.40 -8.23 -3.41
CA ALA A 133 -7.51 -9.68 -3.51
C ALA A 133 -8.11 -10.09 -4.86
N LEU A 134 -9.20 -9.45 -5.30
CA LEU A 134 -9.78 -9.68 -6.62
C LEU A 134 -8.79 -9.38 -7.75
N LEU A 135 -7.99 -8.31 -7.63
CA LEU A 135 -6.94 -8.03 -8.60
C LEU A 135 -5.91 -9.18 -8.63
N ALA A 136 -5.39 -9.59 -7.48
CA ALA A 136 -4.40 -10.66 -7.37
C ALA A 136 -4.92 -12.01 -7.89
N ASP A 137 -6.20 -12.32 -7.65
CA ASP A 137 -6.89 -13.52 -8.11
C ASP A 137 -7.16 -13.52 -9.62
N SER A 138 -7.34 -12.33 -10.21
CA SER A 138 -7.72 -12.19 -11.62
C SER A 138 -6.55 -12.23 -12.62
N VAL A 139 -5.31 -12.10 -12.15
CA VAL A 139 -4.14 -12.05 -13.02
C VAL A 139 -3.61 -13.45 -13.32
N PRO A 140 -2.94 -13.68 -14.47
CA PRO A 140 -2.38 -14.98 -14.78
C PRO A 140 -1.33 -15.41 -13.75
N GLU A 141 -1.21 -16.73 -13.53
CA GLU A 141 -0.18 -17.30 -12.66
C GLU A 141 1.22 -16.76 -12.98
N ARG A 142 2.04 -16.57 -11.94
CA ARG A 142 3.38 -15.99 -11.99
C ARG A 142 3.41 -14.52 -12.41
N SER A 143 2.25 -13.86 -12.43
CA SER A 143 2.17 -12.42 -12.57
C SER A 143 2.76 -11.75 -11.34
N ARG A 144 3.52 -10.67 -11.53
CA ARG A 144 4.05 -9.92 -10.38
C ARG A 144 2.93 -9.26 -9.55
N LEU A 145 1.79 -8.97 -10.19
CA LEU A 145 0.60 -8.41 -9.54
C LEU A 145 -0.10 -9.38 -8.57
N GLU A 146 0.35 -10.62 -8.47
CA GLU A 146 -0.06 -11.53 -7.40
C GLU A 146 0.25 -10.96 -6.01
N THR A 147 1.12 -9.96 -5.89
CA THR A 147 1.43 -9.28 -4.62
C THR A 147 1.17 -7.78 -4.69
N SER A 148 0.32 -7.30 -3.78
CA SER A 148 -0.01 -5.89 -3.59
C SER A 148 0.07 -5.49 -2.12
N TYR A 149 0.13 -4.18 -1.86
CA TYR A 149 0.28 -3.61 -0.53
C TYR A 149 -0.87 -2.66 -0.21
N LEU A 150 -1.38 -2.76 1.01
CA LEU A 150 -2.27 -1.76 1.61
C LEU A 150 -1.51 -1.08 2.75
N VAL A 151 -1.38 0.23 2.65
CA VAL A 151 -0.70 1.08 3.63
C VAL A 151 -1.73 1.96 4.30
N PHE A 152 -1.85 1.90 5.62
CA PHE A 152 -2.81 2.77 6.30
C PHE A 152 -2.24 3.41 7.57
N ILE A 153 -2.70 4.63 7.82
CA ILE A 153 -2.36 5.39 9.02
C ILE A 153 -3.46 5.21 10.07
N THR A 154 -3.08 4.97 11.31
CA THR A 154 -3.99 4.83 12.45
C THR A 154 -3.45 5.58 13.66
N LYS A 155 -4.32 5.84 14.65
CA LYS A 155 -3.87 6.40 15.92
C LYS A 155 -2.90 5.42 16.58
N ARG A 156 -1.80 5.93 17.13
CA ARG A 156 -0.85 5.09 17.86
C ARG A 156 -1.52 4.53 19.11
N THR A 157 -1.41 3.22 19.27
CA THR A 157 -1.78 2.51 20.50
C THR A 157 -0.57 1.71 20.94
N HIS A 158 -0.03 2.00 22.13
CA HIS A 158 1.25 1.45 22.59
C HIS A 158 1.32 -0.08 22.56
N SER A 159 0.20 -0.74 22.88
CA SER A 159 0.11 -2.19 22.91
C SER A 159 0.23 -2.86 21.55
N ARG A 160 -0.30 -2.24 20.48
CA ARG A 160 -0.48 -2.96 19.21
C ARG A 160 0.84 -3.25 18.50
N ASP A 161 1.19 -4.51 18.39
CA ASP A 161 2.28 -5.00 17.58
C ASP A 161 1.80 -5.66 16.28
N ILE A 162 2.70 -6.34 15.56
CA ILE A 162 2.38 -7.03 14.31
C ILE A 162 1.37 -8.17 14.55
N SER A 163 1.47 -8.88 15.68
CA SER A 163 0.55 -9.97 16.02
C SER A 163 -0.86 -9.43 16.22
N ASP A 164 -1.00 -8.38 17.03
CA ASP A 164 -2.31 -7.75 17.29
C ASP A 164 -2.98 -7.24 16.00
N TRP A 165 -2.19 -6.67 15.09
CA TRP A 165 -2.73 -6.23 13.80
C TRP A 165 -3.06 -7.39 12.87
N ASN A 166 -2.31 -8.50 12.93
CA ASN A 166 -2.64 -9.70 12.18
C ASN A 166 -3.97 -10.29 12.65
N ASP A 167 -4.23 -10.37 13.96
CA ASP A 167 -5.49 -10.89 14.49
C ASP A 167 -6.68 -10.06 13.99
N ARG A 168 -6.59 -8.73 14.09
CA ARG A 168 -7.61 -7.82 13.53
C ARG A 168 -7.74 -7.94 12.01
N LEU A 169 -6.63 -8.13 11.30
CA LEU A 169 -6.66 -8.35 9.86
C LEU A 169 -7.41 -9.66 9.54
N GLN A 170 -7.21 -10.72 10.33
CA GLN A 170 -7.95 -11.97 10.13
C GLN A 170 -9.45 -11.82 10.40
N GLU A 171 -9.86 -10.99 11.38
CA GLU A 171 -11.28 -10.63 11.56
C GLU A 171 -11.85 -9.97 10.28
N ILE A 172 -11.11 -9.02 9.68
CA ILE A 172 -11.54 -8.38 8.43
C ILE A 172 -11.59 -9.39 7.28
N VAL A 173 -10.58 -10.26 7.18
CA VAL A 173 -10.47 -11.27 6.12
C VAL A 173 -11.60 -12.30 6.21
N ALA A 174 -12.00 -12.70 7.42
CA ALA A 174 -13.12 -13.62 7.63
C ALA A 174 -14.43 -13.08 7.04
N ASP A 175 -14.66 -11.77 7.18
CA ASP A 175 -15.85 -11.10 6.62
C ASP A 175 -15.69 -10.69 5.15
N SER A 176 -14.46 -10.73 4.61
CA SER A 176 -14.10 -10.33 3.25
C SER A 176 -14.55 -11.36 2.19
N LEU A 177 -14.41 -11.04 0.90
CA LEU A 177 -14.61 -11.97 -0.21
C LEU A 177 -13.69 -13.21 -0.09
N ILE A 178 -12.51 -13.06 0.53
CA ILE A 178 -11.59 -14.16 0.80
C ILE A 178 -12.23 -15.15 1.78
N GLY A 179 -12.65 -14.68 2.96
CA GLY A 179 -13.27 -15.53 3.98
C GLY A 179 -14.62 -16.11 3.56
N GLN A 180 -15.33 -15.43 2.65
CA GLN A 180 -16.57 -15.91 2.05
C GLN A 180 -16.34 -16.95 0.93
N GLY A 181 -15.10 -17.29 0.58
CA GLY A 181 -14.78 -18.24 -0.48
C GLY A 181 -15.17 -17.77 -1.89
N LYS A 182 -15.22 -16.44 -2.10
CA LYS A 182 -15.53 -15.83 -3.41
C LYS A 182 -14.30 -15.54 -4.27
N ILE A 183 -13.12 -15.65 -3.66
CA ILE A 183 -11.81 -15.57 -4.32
C ILE A 183 -11.38 -16.99 -4.64
N SER A 184 -10.98 -17.25 -5.89
CA SER A 184 -10.75 -18.62 -6.38
C SER A 184 -9.38 -19.19 -6.02
N ASN A 185 -8.36 -18.33 -5.94
CA ASN A 185 -7.01 -18.69 -5.56
C ASN A 185 -6.79 -18.47 -4.06
N ASP A 186 -5.77 -19.15 -3.52
CA ASP A 186 -5.36 -18.97 -2.13
C ASP A 186 -4.73 -17.59 -1.94
N VAL A 187 -5.52 -16.62 -1.47
CA VAL A 187 -5.06 -15.27 -1.16
C VAL A 187 -4.78 -15.13 0.33
N ALA A 188 -3.54 -14.82 0.68
CA ALA A 188 -3.10 -14.51 2.03
C ALA A 188 -3.00 -12.99 2.25
N CYS A 189 -3.51 -12.51 3.38
CA CYS A 189 -3.33 -11.14 3.86
C CYS A 189 -2.48 -11.15 5.14
N THR A 190 -1.34 -10.45 5.13
CA THR A 190 -0.40 -10.46 6.26
C THR A 190 0.13 -9.06 6.56
N VAL A 191 0.17 -8.68 7.83
CA VAL A 191 0.86 -7.47 8.28
C VAL A 191 2.35 -7.74 8.20
N LYS A 192 3.07 -6.93 7.40
CA LYS A 192 4.51 -7.09 7.20
C LYS A 192 5.33 -6.24 8.14
N ASP A 193 4.84 -5.04 8.44
CA ASP A 193 5.58 -4.08 9.25
C ASP A 193 4.67 -3.00 9.81
N ILE A 194 5.12 -2.37 10.89
CA ILE A 194 4.46 -1.27 11.56
C ILE A 194 5.52 -0.22 11.91
N TRP A 195 5.38 0.97 11.34
CA TRP A 195 6.12 2.12 11.82
C TRP A 195 5.29 2.85 12.87
N LYS A 196 5.79 2.88 14.11
CA LYS A 196 5.28 3.73 15.19
C LYS A 196 6.11 5.01 15.20
N GLU A 197 5.47 6.15 14.97
CA GLU A 197 6.13 7.45 15.12
C GLU A 197 6.48 7.66 16.61
N SER A 198 7.66 8.21 16.90
CA SER A 198 8.25 8.27 18.25
C SER A 198 7.70 9.42 19.08
N GLU A 199 7.37 9.18 20.35
CA GLU A 199 6.90 10.27 21.25
C GLU A 199 7.98 11.31 21.55
N GLN A 200 9.26 10.97 21.37
CA GLN A 200 10.39 11.71 21.92
C GLN A 200 10.82 12.96 21.12
N GLU A 201 10.20 13.27 19.97
CA GLU A 201 10.45 14.55 19.27
C GLU A 201 9.51 15.67 19.75
N SER A 202 8.66 15.42 20.75
CA SER A 202 7.68 16.36 21.30
C SER A 202 8.21 17.34 22.35
N ASP A 203 9.53 17.42 22.56
CA ASP A 203 10.09 18.16 23.71
C ASP A 203 10.30 19.68 23.48
N THR A 204 9.56 20.28 22.55
CA THR A 204 9.58 21.74 22.36
C THR A 204 8.15 22.27 22.17
N ALA A 205 7.97 23.56 22.46
CA ALA A 205 6.71 24.31 22.52
C ALA A 205 5.68 24.14 21.36
N ARG A 206 6.00 23.36 20.31
CA ARG A 206 5.17 22.98 19.16
C ARG A 206 3.94 22.15 19.52
N ASP A 207 4.00 21.28 20.53
CA ASP A 207 2.89 20.38 20.88
C ASP A 207 1.65 21.10 21.41
N ARG A 208 1.83 22.25 22.08
CA ARG A 208 0.72 23.01 22.66
C ARG A 208 -0.09 23.82 21.65
N PHE A 209 0.46 24.09 20.46
CA PHE A 209 -0.20 24.94 19.46
C PHE A 209 -0.93 24.16 18.37
N TYR A 210 -0.58 22.88 18.10
CA TYR A 210 -1.09 22.15 16.94
C TYR A 210 -1.74 20.79 17.21
N GLY A 211 -1.88 20.36 18.47
CA GLY A 211 -2.62 19.14 18.81
C GLY A 211 -1.99 17.88 18.24
N TYR A 212 -0.69 17.70 18.46
CA TYR A 212 0.06 16.54 18.00
C TYR A 212 -0.57 15.25 18.53
N THR A 213 -0.92 14.34 17.61
CA THR A 213 -1.43 13.02 17.97
C THR A 213 -0.50 11.97 17.37
N PRO A 214 0.20 11.18 18.21
CA PRO A 214 1.04 10.10 17.73
C PRO A 214 0.26 9.13 16.85
N PHE A 215 0.90 8.64 15.79
CA PHE A 215 0.28 7.74 14.83
C PHE A 215 1.16 6.51 14.55
N SER A 216 0.53 5.50 13.97
CA SER A 216 1.21 4.33 13.42
C SER A 216 0.85 4.18 11.95
N ILE A 217 1.80 3.69 11.16
CA ILE A 217 1.58 3.22 9.80
C ILE A 217 1.69 1.71 9.80
N VAL A 218 0.68 1.05 9.24
CA VAL A 218 0.64 -0.41 9.09
C VAL A 218 0.73 -0.74 7.61
N ILE A 219 1.57 -1.72 7.27
CA ILE A 219 1.72 -2.23 5.91
C ILE A 219 1.22 -3.67 5.86
N VAL A 220 0.17 -3.89 5.08
CA VAL A 220 -0.40 -5.21 4.79
C VAL A 220 0.04 -5.64 3.40
N GLU A 221 0.54 -6.86 3.27
CA GLU A 221 0.74 -7.54 1.99
C GLU A 221 -0.47 -8.43 1.71
N ILE A 222 -1.08 -8.26 0.54
CA ILE A 222 -2.11 -9.12 -0.02
C ILE A 222 -1.46 -9.91 -1.14
N ARG A 223 -1.47 -11.24 -1.04
CA ARG A 223 -0.73 -12.11 -1.95
C ARG A 223 -1.51 -13.36 -2.34
N CYS A 224 -1.60 -13.63 -3.65
CA CYS A 224 -1.96 -14.93 -4.19
C CYS A 224 -0.79 -15.92 -4.01
N LEU A 225 -1.04 -17.10 -3.45
CA LEU A 225 -0.05 -18.13 -3.09
C LEU A 225 0.30 -19.06 -4.24
#